data_AF-A0A9J6E6Y2-F1
#
_entry.id   AF-A0A9J6E6Y2-F1
#
_cell.length_a   1.000
_cell.length_b   1.000
_cell.length_c   1.000
_cell.angle_alpha   90.00
_cell.angle_beta   90.00
_cell.angle_gamma   90.00
#
_symmetry.space_group_name_H-M   'P 1'
#
loop_
_entity.id
_entity.type
_entity.pdbx_description
1 polymer ?
#
loop_
_entity_poly.entity_id
_entity_poly.type
_entity_poly.pdbx_seq_one_letter_code
_entity_poly.pdbx_strand_id
1 'polypeptide(L)'
;MTRNLFSEWLLSIDEEMRKTKRKILLIVDHCSAHLFDLHLSNVYVEYLPSNCTAVLQPLDLGIRQNLKVEYRRRLVQQILINIRIGNNEPINVRQAAEMVTGSWWSVSQAIIRNCWHEFGLSSLQDANEQEEHDEVSEQEEENSAVIDTGMWTEVCQQLDVFSGASFEDYVQCDSDLVTCAKVSDLEVLSSVCAKPEEE
;
A
#
# COMPACT_ATOMS: atom_id res chain seq x y z
N MET A 1 4.58 8.69 12.54
CA MET A 1 5.94 9.28 12.45
C MET A 1 5.93 10.64 13.13
N THR A 2 7.02 11.08 13.76
CA THR A 2 7.12 12.45 14.31
C THR A 2 7.72 13.38 13.26
N ARG A 3 7.52 14.69 13.42
CA ARG A 3 8.12 15.71 12.52
C ARG A 3 9.62 15.55 12.39
N ASN A 4 10.32 15.37 13.51
CA ASN A 4 11.79 15.24 13.50
C ASN A 4 12.24 14.00 12.71
N LEU A 5 11.57 12.87 12.91
CA LEU A 5 11.90 11.64 12.19
C LEU A 5 11.61 11.78 10.69
N PHE A 6 10.51 12.45 10.32
CA PHE A 6 10.22 12.73 8.92
C PHE A 6 11.28 13.64 8.28
N SER A 7 11.67 14.71 8.97
CA SER A 7 12.72 15.63 8.53
C SER A 7 14.07 14.93 8.33
N GLU A 8 14.48 14.08 9.29
CA GLU A 8 15.71 13.29 9.19
C GLU A 8 15.68 12.33 8.00
N TRP A 9 14.56 11.62 7.83
CA TRP A 9 14.35 10.74 6.70
C TRP A 9 14.40 11.50 5.37
N LEU A 10 13.72 12.66 5.28
CA LEU A 10 13.64 13.47 4.07
C LEU A 10 15.01 14.01 3.63
N LEU A 11 15.84 14.44 4.59
CA LEU A 11 17.24 14.83 4.32
C LEU A 11 18.07 13.66 3.80
N SER A 12 17.87 12.45 4.34
CA SER A 12 18.58 11.26 3.88
C SER A 12 18.24 10.91 2.43
N ILE A 13 16.96 11.04 2.05
CA ILE A 13 16.50 10.83 0.69
C ILE A 13 17.05 11.91 -0.24
N ASP A 14 17.03 13.19 0.15
CA ASP A 14 17.59 14.29 -0.66
C ASP A 14 19.08 14.06 -0.98
N GLU A 15 19.85 13.65 0.03
CA GLU A 15 21.27 13.35 -0.13
C GLU A 15 21.50 12.15 -1.07
N GLU A 16 20.66 11.11 -1.01
CA GLU A 16 20.74 9.99 -1.94
C GLU A 16 20.40 10.40 -3.37
N MET A 17 19.34 11.19 -3.55
CA MET A 17 18.95 11.73 -4.86
C MET A 17 20.04 12.66 -5.42
N ARG A 18 20.72 13.43 -4.57
CA ARG A 18 21.88 14.25 -4.96
C ARG A 18 23.05 13.40 -5.44
N LYS A 19 23.41 12.33 -4.71
CA LYS A 19 24.48 11.39 -5.10
C LYS A 19 24.20 10.72 -6.43
N THR A 20 22.95 10.36 -6.68
CA THR A 20 22.49 9.73 -7.93
C THR A 20 22.16 10.73 -9.03
N LYS A 21 22.30 12.03 -8.77
CA LYS A 21 21.97 13.14 -9.69
C LYS A 21 20.52 13.08 -10.20
N ARG A 22 19.59 12.56 -9.39
CA ARG A 22 18.17 12.46 -9.71
C ARG A 22 17.40 13.57 -9.02
N LYS A 23 16.39 14.13 -9.69
CA LYS A 23 15.37 14.98 -9.05
C LYS A 23 14.07 14.22 -8.98
N ILE A 24 13.38 14.29 -7.85
CA ILE A 24 12.10 13.60 -7.64
C ILE A 24 11.04 14.53 -7.09
N LEU A 25 9.78 14.21 -7.41
CA LEU A 25 8.61 14.71 -6.72
C LEU A 25 8.17 13.66 -5.69
N LEU A 26 8.00 14.08 -4.44
CA LEU A 26 7.46 13.28 -3.36
C LEU A 26 6.07 13.83 -3.01
N ILE A 27 5.04 13.01 -3.21
CA ILE A 27 3.65 13.37 -2.90
C ILE A 27 3.30 12.75 -1.55
N VAL A 28 2.90 13.59 -0.58
CA VAL A 28 2.55 13.17 0.77
C VAL A 28 1.18 13.69 1.20
N ASP A 29 0.56 13.04 2.18
CA ASP A 29 -0.64 13.53 2.82
C ASP A 29 -0.37 14.80 3.64
N HIS A 30 -1.39 15.66 3.73
CA HIS A 30 -1.33 16.89 4.52
C HIS A 30 -1.46 16.60 6.03
N CYS A 31 -0.41 16.03 6.62
CA CYS A 31 -0.32 15.67 8.03
C CYS A 31 0.63 16.62 8.78
N SER A 32 0.30 16.96 10.03
CA SER A 32 1.12 17.87 10.87
C SER A 32 2.54 17.34 11.14
N ALA A 33 2.71 16.02 11.09
CA ALA A 33 4.00 15.34 11.18
C ALA A 33 4.83 15.47 9.90
N HIS A 34 4.21 15.77 8.77
CA HIS A 34 4.89 15.97 7.49
C HIS A 34 5.23 17.43 7.22
N LEU A 35 4.80 18.36 8.07
CA LEU A 35 5.22 19.77 7.98
C LEU A 35 6.69 19.90 8.38
N PHE A 36 7.51 20.46 7.51
CA PHE A 36 8.94 20.70 7.75
C PHE A 36 9.36 22.09 7.27
N ASP A 37 10.48 22.57 7.79
CA ASP A 37 11.14 23.80 7.35
C ASP A 37 12.60 23.46 7.01
N LEU A 38 12.80 22.92 5.81
CA LEU A 38 14.08 22.40 5.32
C LEU A 38 14.29 22.87 3.89
N HIS A 39 15.54 23.15 3.55
CA HIS A 39 15.94 23.38 2.16
C HIS A 39 16.41 22.07 1.53
N LEU A 40 15.63 21.58 0.56
CA LEU A 40 15.92 20.38 -0.23
C LEU A 40 16.40 20.78 -1.63
N SER A 41 17.32 19.99 -2.19
CA SER A 41 17.99 20.32 -3.46
C SER A 41 17.51 19.46 -4.64
N ASN A 42 17.13 18.22 -4.35
CA ASN A 42 16.83 17.17 -5.30
C ASN A 42 15.46 16.52 -5.05
N VAL A 43 14.85 16.74 -3.88
CA VAL A 43 13.49 16.32 -3.54
C VAL A 43 12.59 17.55 -3.51
N TYR A 44 11.54 17.52 -4.32
CA TYR A 44 10.43 18.47 -4.23
C TYR A 44 9.25 17.77 -3.56
N VAL A 45 8.66 18.39 -2.54
CA VAL A 45 7.54 17.80 -1.81
C VAL A 45 6.26 18.53 -2.17
N GLU A 46 5.25 17.78 -2.58
CA GLU A 46 3.88 18.28 -2.77
C GLU A 46 2.94 17.60 -1.79
N TYR A 47 2.01 18.39 -1.26
CA TYR A 47 1.00 17.90 -0.34
C TYR A 47 -0.30 17.64 -1.12
N LEU A 48 -0.87 16.46 -0.93
CA LEU A 48 -2.25 16.22 -1.33
C LEU A 48 -3.17 17.19 -0.58
N PRO A 49 -4.30 17.60 -1.17
CA PRO A 49 -5.30 18.38 -0.45
C PRO A 49 -5.69 17.66 0.84
N SER A 50 -5.88 18.44 1.89
CA SER A 50 -6.33 17.92 3.18
C SER A 50 -7.61 17.10 2.98
N ASN A 51 -7.62 15.91 3.57
CA ASN A 51 -8.73 14.95 3.56
C ASN A 51 -8.98 14.20 2.23
N CYS A 52 -8.13 14.34 1.20
CA CYS A 52 -8.25 13.54 -0.02
C CYS A 52 -7.43 12.23 -0.01
N THR A 53 -6.75 11.92 1.10
CA THR A 53 -5.76 10.83 1.16
C THR A 53 -6.33 9.47 0.78
N ALA A 54 -7.51 9.11 1.30
CA ALA A 54 -8.13 7.81 1.03
C ALA A 54 -8.60 7.63 -0.42
N VAL A 55 -8.82 8.72 -1.15
CA VAL A 55 -9.37 8.69 -2.52
C VAL A 55 -8.28 8.91 -3.56
N LEU A 56 -7.30 9.76 -3.25
CA LEU A 56 -6.29 10.19 -4.20
C LEU A 56 -4.90 9.61 -3.91
N GLN A 57 -4.60 9.04 -2.75
CA GLN A 57 -3.22 8.60 -2.53
C GLN A 57 -2.91 7.38 -3.42
N PRO A 58 -1.85 7.38 -4.25
CA PRO A 58 -1.50 6.25 -5.10
C PRO A 58 -1.27 4.94 -4.32
N LEU A 59 -0.83 5.04 -3.07
CA LEU A 59 -0.74 3.89 -2.18
C LEU A 59 -2.11 3.25 -1.90
N ASP A 60 -3.18 4.05 -1.85
CA ASP A 60 -4.54 3.63 -1.56
C ASP A 60 -5.31 3.20 -2.81
N LEU A 61 -4.81 3.53 -4.00
CA LEU A 61 -5.35 3.13 -5.30
C LEU A 61 -4.97 1.69 -5.72
N GLY A 62 -4.49 0.85 -4.80
CA GLY A 62 -4.27 -0.58 -5.06
C GLY A 62 -2.97 -1.15 -4.51
N ILE A 63 -1.92 -0.34 -4.35
CA ILE A 63 -0.63 -0.82 -3.83
C ILE A 63 -0.79 -1.41 -2.42
N ARG A 64 -1.48 -0.68 -1.52
CA ARG A 64 -1.76 -1.13 -0.15
C ARG A 64 -2.59 -2.41 -0.15
N GLN A 65 -3.62 -2.48 -0.99
CA GLN A 65 -4.50 -3.64 -1.08
C GLN A 65 -3.74 -4.88 -1.56
N ASN A 66 -2.93 -4.76 -2.62
CA ASN A 66 -2.12 -5.86 -3.11
C ASN A 66 -1.10 -6.33 -2.06
N LEU A 67 -0.39 -5.38 -1.42
CA LEU A 67 0.54 -5.68 -0.33
C LEU A 67 -0.15 -6.46 0.82
N LYS A 68 -1.37 -6.07 1.16
CA LYS A 68 -2.19 -6.71 2.20
C LYS A 68 -2.56 -8.14 1.82
N VAL A 69 -3.06 -8.36 0.60
CA VAL A 69 -3.37 -9.71 0.08
C VAL A 69 -2.12 -10.59 0.15
N GLU A 70 -0.99 -10.12 -0.37
CA GLU A 70 0.28 -10.84 -0.35
C GLU A 70 0.76 -11.17 1.07
N TYR A 71 0.62 -10.23 2.00
CA TYR A 71 0.96 -10.44 3.39
C TYR A 71 0.07 -11.51 4.04
N ARG A 72 -1.24 -11.41 3.85
CA ARG A 72 -2.22 -12.36 4.40
C ARG A 72 -2.02 -13.76 3.84
N ARG A 73 -1.68 -13.89 2.55
CA ARG A 73 -1.28 -15.16 1.93
C ARG A 73 -0.05 -15.78 2.60
N ARG A 74 1.03 -15.01 2.74
CA ARG A 74 2.28 -15.47 3.39
C ARG A 74 2.03 -15.88 4.85
N LEU A 75 1.15 -15.15 5.53
CA LEU A 75 0.74 -15.45 6.89
C LEU A 75 0.01 -16.80 6.98
N VAL A 76 -0.97 -17.07 6.10
CA VAL A 76 -1.65 -18.38 6.00
C VAL A 76 -0.65 -19.50 5.71
N GLN A 77 0.26 -19.29 4.76
CA GLN A 77 1.31 -20.26 4.44
C GLN A 77 2.19 -20.59 5.65
N GLN A 78 2.64 -19.56 6.39
CA GLN A 78 3.46 -19.76 7.58
C GLN A 78 2.71 -20.50 8.68
N ILE A 79 1.42 -20.20 8.87
CA ILE A 79 0.56 -20.93 9.82
C ILE A 79 0.46 -22.41 9.44
N LEU A 80 0.23 -22.73 8.16
CA LEU A 80 0.18 -24.12 7.70
C LEU A 80 1.50 -24.85 7.90
N ILE A 81 2.63 -24.19 7.59
CA ILE A 81 3.97 -24.77 7.84
C ILE A 81 4.13 -25.09 9.33
N ASN A 82 3.80 -24.14 10.20
CA ASN A 82 3.86 -24.30 11.66
C ASN A 82 3.01 -25.49 12.13
N ILE A 83 1.76 -25.60 11.66
CA ILE A 83 0.87 -26.73 11.98
C ILE A 83 1.49 -28.06 11.54
N ARG A 84 1.98 -28.15 10.29
CA ARG A 84 2.52 -29.39 9.71
C ARG A 84 3.79 -29.88 10.41
N ILE A 85 4.61 -28.98 10.95
CA ILE A 85 5.82 -29.33 11.71
C ILE A 85 5.55 -29.43 13.22
N GLY A 86 4.33 -29.18 13.68
CA GLY A 86 3.98 -29.16 15.10
C GLY A 86 4.58 -27.99 15.89
N ASN A 87 4.92 -26.89 15.21
CA ASN A 87 5.39 -25.67 15.85
C ASN A 87 4.21 -24.79 16.26
N ASN A 88 4.04 -24.57 17.57
CA ASN A 88 2.97 -23.75 18.13
C ASN A 88 3.44 -22.33 18.50
N GLU A 89 4.64 -21.93 18.11
CA GLU A 89 5.14 -20.59 18.40
C GLU A 89 4.33 -19.53 17.62
N PRO A 90 3.90 -18.45 18.29
CA PRO A 90 3.24 -17.35 17.62
C PRO A 90 4.21 -16.63 16.69
N ILE A 91 3.67 -16.07 15.62
CA ILE A 91 4.45 -15.28 14.67
C ILE A 91 4.97 -14.03 15.37
N ASN A 92 6.29 -13.88 15.38
CA ASN A 92 6.93 -12.74 16.00
C ASN A 92 7.10 -11.57 15.03
N VAL A 93 7.49 -10.40 15.56
CA VAL A 93 7.65 -9.16 14.77
C VAL A 93 8.69 -9.31 13.65
N ARG A 94 9.75 -10.10 13.85
CA ARG A 94 10.77 -10.34 12.82
C ARG A 94 10.16 -11.10 11.64
N GLN A 95 9.44 -12.19 11.90
CA GLN A 95 8.75 -12.95 10.85
C GLN A 95 7.72 -12.09 10.14
N ALA A 96 6.97 -11.26 10.88
CA ALA A 96 6.04 -10.30 10.28
C ALA A 96 6.76 -9.31 9.35
N ALA A 97 7.91 -8.76 9.74
CA ALA A 97 8.70 -7.86 8.91
C ALA A 97 9.27 -8.56 7.66
N GLU A 98 9.74 -9.79 7.79
CA GLU A 98 10.20 -10.62 6.67
C GLU A 98 9.05 -10.91 5.69
N MET A 99 7.84 -11.18 6.19
CA MET A 99 6.65 -11.35 5.36
C MET A 99 6.26 -10.06 4.64
N VAL A 100 6.24 -8.90 5.32
CA VAL A 100 5.97 -7.60 4.68
C VAL A 100 6.99 -7.33 3.57
N THR A 101 8.27 -7.63 3.82
CA THR A 101 9.33 -7.49 2.82
C THR A 101 9.06 -8.38 1.61
N GLY A 102 8.72 -9.65 1.84
CA GLY A 102 8.36 -10.57 0.77
C GLY A 102 7.14 -10.10 -0.02
N SER A 103 6.11 -9.60 0.67
CA SER A 103 4.89 -9.08 0.04
C SER A 103 5.17 -7.88 -0.85
N TRP A 104 6.06 -6.97 -0.42
CA TRP A 104 6.44 -5.82 -1.23
C TRP A 104 7.08 -6.23 -2.56
N TRP A 105 7.93 -7.26 -2.54
CA TRP A 105 8.53 -7.80 -3.76
C TRP A 105 7.55 -8.51 -4.70
N SER A 106 6.39 -8.91 -4.20
CA SER A 106 5.30 -9.46 -5.03
C SER A 106 4.46 -8.38 -5.71
N VAL A 107 4.51 -7.12 -5.25
CA VAL A 107 3.77 -6.02 -5.88
C VAL A 107 4.40 -5.73 -7.24
N SER A 108 3.63 -5.96 -8.32
CA SER A 108 4.15 -5.83 -9.68
C SER A 108 4.33 -4.35 -10.08
N GLN A 109 5.23 -4.12 -11.03
CA GLN A 109 5.39 -2.78 -11.62
C GLN A 109 4.13 -2.30 -12.34
N ALA A 110 3.34 -3.23 -12.90
CA ALA A 110 2.06 -2.94 -13.55
C ALA A 110 1.06 -2.37 -12.54
N ILE A 111 0.93 -2.96 -11.35
CA ILE A 111 0.07 -2.44 -10.28
C ILE A 111 0.49 -1.02 -9.91
N ILE A 112 1.78 -0.80 -9.69
CA ILE A 112 2.30 0.53 -9.35
C ILE A 112 1.95 1.53 -10.47
N ARG A 113 2.21 1.19 -11.73
CA ARG A 113 1.91 2.04 -12.89
C ARG A 113 0.42 2.37 -12.97
N ASN A 114 -0.45 1.37 -12.81
CA ASN A 114 -1.90 1.55 -12.87
C ASN A 114 -2.40 2.47 -11.75
N CYS A 115 -1.89 2.33 -10.52
CA CYS A 115 -2.23 3.24 -9.43
C CYS A 115 -1.81 4.70 -9.70
N TRP A 116 -0.64 4.91 -10.30
CA TRP A 116 -0.20 6.26 -10.69
C TRP A 116 -0.96 6.83 -11.90
N HIS A 117 -1.38 5.95 -12.81
CA HIS A 117 -2.25 6.31 -13.93
C HIS A 117 -3.63 6.75 -13.43
N GLU A 118 -4.25 5.97 -12.53
CA GLU A 118 -5.53 6.33 -11.89
C GLU A 118 -5.45 7.62 -11.07
N PHE A 119 -4.29 7.88 -10.43
CA PHE A 119 -4.03 9.15 -9.77
C PHE A 119 -4.03 10.35 -10.73
N GLY A 120 -3.87 10.12 -12.03
CA GLY A 120 -3.81 11.17 -13.06
C GLY A 120 -2.40 11.67 -13.37
N LEU A 121 -1.36 10.96 -12.91
CA LEU A 121 0.03 11.22 -13.27
C LEU A 121 0.55 10.15 -14.25
N SER A 122 -0.10 10.07 -15.41
CA SER A 122 0.36 9.25 -16.54
C SER A 122 1.45 10.00 -17.30
N SER A 123 2.51 9.31 -17.75
CA SER A 123 3.42 9.90 -18.74
C SER A 123 2.65 10.14 -20.03
N LEU A 124 2.80 11.31 -20.66
CA LEU A 124 2.25 11.58 -22.00
C LEU A 124 2.80 10.61 -23.07
N GLN A 125 3.84 9.84 -22.76
CA GLN A 125 4.41 8.81 -23.65
C GLN A 125 3.65 7.47 -23.59
N ASP A 126 2.88 7.19 -22.54
CA ASP A 126 2.16 5.91 -22.37
C ASP A 126 0.87 5.84 -23.21
N ALA A 127 0.40 6.96 -23.77
CA ALA A 127 -0.79 7.01 -24.62
C ALA A 127 -0.63 6.26 -25.96
N ASN A 128 0.58 5.80 -26.29
CA ASN A 128 0.91 5.10 -27.53
C ASN A 128 1.15 3.59 -27.35
N GLU A 129 1.04 3.06 -26.12
CA GLU A 129 1.25 1.64 -25.79
C GLU A 129 -0.04 0.94 -25.30
N GLN A 130 -1.21 1.53 -25.53
CA GLN A 130 -2.47 0.82 -25.35
C GLN A 130 -2.66 -0.17 -26.51
N GLU A 131 -2.38 -1.46 -26.27
CA GLU A 131 -3.03 -2.66 -26.85
C GLU A 131 -2.17 -3.94 -26.74
N GLU A 132 -1.46 -4.19 -25.63
CA GLU A 132 -1.13 -5.59 -25.28
C GLU A 132 -2.06 -6.02 -24.13
N HIS A 133 -3.19 -6.62 -24.54
CA HIS A 133 -4.17 -7.24 -23.66
C HIS A 133 -3.49 -8.33 -22.80
N ASP A 134 -3.69 -8.22 -21.49
CA ASP A 134 -2.97 -8.88 -20.40
C ASP A 134 -3.46 -10.32 -20.14
N GLU A 135 -3.59 -11.16 -21.19
CA GLU A 135 -4.14 -12.54 -21.07
C GLU A 135 -3.31 -13.45 -20.12
N VAL A 136 -2.05 -13.13 -19.90
CA VAL A 136 -1.17 -13.86 -18.96
C VAL A 136 -1.49 -13.51 -17.50
N SER A 137 -1.87 -12.25 -17.22
CA SER A 137 -2.20 -11.82 -15.85
C SER A 137 -3.46 -12.48 -15.30
N GLU A 138 -4.51 -12.62 -16.12
CA GLU A 138 -5.81 -13.16 -15.69
C GLU A 138 -5.70 -14.64 -15.26
N GLN A 139 -4.93 -15.45 -16.01
CA GLN A 139 -4.72 -16.85 -15.68
C GLN A 139 -3.83 -17.04 -14.44
N GLU A 140 -2.84 -16.17 -14.23
CA GLU A 140 -2.00 -16.20 -13.03
C GLU A 140 -2.78 -15.78 -11.79
N GLU A 141 -3.66 -14.77 -11.91
CA GLU A 141 -4.55 -14.33 -10.83
C GLU A 141 -5.58 -15.41 -10.47
N GLU A 142 -6.22 -16.05 -11.45
CA GLU A 142 -7.17 -17.15 -11.19
C GLU A 142 -6.47 -18.33 -10.51
N ASN A 143 -5.29 -18.74 -10.98
CA ASN A 143 -4.53 -19.83 -10.37
C ASN A 143 -4.11 -19.48 -8.93
N SER A 144 -3.67 -18.24 -8.69
CA SER A 144 -3.32 -17.74 -7.37
C SER A 144 -4.53 -17.77 -6.41
N ALA A 145 -5.70 -17.31 -6.87
CA ALA A 145 -6.93 -17.30 -6.08
C ALA A 145 -7.39 -18.73 -5.70
N VAL A 146 -7.25 -19.70 -6.60
CA VAL A 146 -7.53 -21.12 -6.30
C VAL A 146 -6.58 -21.66 -5.23
N ILE A 147 -5.28 -21.37 -5.35
CA ILE A 147 -4.27 -21.78 -4.36
C ILE A 147 -4.57 -21.17 -2.98
N ASP A 148 -4.89 -19.87 -2.94
CA ASP A 148 -5.23 -19.16 -1.72
C ASP A 148 -6.46 -19.71 -1.03
N THR A 149 -7.50 -20.00 -1.81
CA THR A 149 -8.74 -20.61 -1.31
C THR A 149 -8.46 -22.00 -0.72
N GLY A 150 -7.61 -22.80 -1.38
CA GLY A 150 -7.21 -24.12 -0.89
C GLY A 150 -6.44 -24.04 0.43
N MET A 151 -5.44 -23.17 0.52
CA MET A 151 -4.65 -22.97 1.74
C MET A 151 -5.52 -22.46 2.90
N TRP A 152 -6.40 -21.50 2.63
CA TRP A 152 -7.31 -20.96 3.64
C TRP A 152 -8.26 -22.04 4.18
N THR A 153 -8.82 -22.86 3.29
CA THR A 153 -9.69 -23.98 3.67
C THR A 153 -8.97 -24.96 4.59
N GLU A 154 -7.71 -25.29 4.29
CA GLU A 154 -6.88 -26.16 5.14
C GLU A 154 -6.64 -25.53 6.53
N VAL A 155 -6.32 -24.24 6.60
CA VAL A 155 -6.16 -23.54 7.88
C VAL A 155 -7.44 -23.59 8.71
N CYS A 156 -8.60 -23.29 8.09
CA CYS A 156 -9.89 -23.32 8.78
C CYS A 156 -10.19 -24.72 9.35
N GLN A 157 -9.89 -25.77 8.60
CA GLN A 157 -10.08 -27.16 9.05
C GLN A 157 -9.15 -27.53 10.22
N GLN A 158 -7.88 -27.13 10.16
CA GLN A 158 -6.88 -27.51 11.17
C GLN A 158 -7.04 -26.74 12.48
N LEU A 159 -7.51 -25.50 12.42
CA LEU A 159 -7.64 -24.61 13.58
C LEU A 159 -9.09 -24.50 14.12
N ASP A 160 -10.03 -25.24 13.55
CA ASP A 160 -11.47 -25.16 13.87
C ASP A 160 -12.02 -23.72 13.78
N VAL A 161 -11.56 -22.98 12.77
CA VAL A 161 -11.99 -21.60 12.50
C VAL A 161 -13.25 -21.64 11.61
N PHE A 162 -14.14 -20.66 11.79
CA PHE A 162 -15.44 -20.55 11.13
C PHE A 162 -15.41 -20.98 9.65
N SER A 163 -16.08 -22.11 9.36
CA SER A 163 -16.02 -22.81 8.07
C SER A 163 -16.71 -22.09 6.90
N GLY A 164 -17.38 -20.96 7.17
CA GLY A 164 -18.10 -20.18 6.15
C GLY A 164 -17.35 -18.96 5.61
N ALA A 165 -16.20 -18.59 6.18
CA ALA A 165 -15.43 -17.43 5.72
C ALA A 165 -14.55 -17.79 4.52
N SER A 166 -14.60 -16.98 3.46
CA SER A 166 -13.69 -17.08 2.32
C SER A 166 -12.31 -16.48 2.66
N PHE A 167 -11.32 -16.73 1.80
CA PHE A 167 -10.03 -16.07 1.93
C PHE A 167 -10.16 -14.54 1.76
N GLU A 168 -11.04 -14.07 0.88
CA GLU A 168 -11.30 -12.64 0.73
C GLU A 168 -11.91 -12.03 2.00
N ASP A 169 -12.83 -12.73 2.67
CA ASP A 169 -13.36 -12.27 3.96
C ASP A 169 -12.25 -12.13 5.02
N TYR A 170 -11.27 -13.04 5.01
CA TYR A 170 -10.10 -12.94 5.87
C TYR A 170 -9.17 -11.77 5.50
N VAL A 171 -8.96 -11.52 4.21
CA VAL A 171 -8.21 -10.36 3.74
C VAL A 171 -8.91 -9.07 4.16
N GLN A 172 -10.24 -9.01 4.09
CA GLN A 172 -11.03 -7.80 4.38
C GLN A 172 -11.51 -7.69 5.82
N CYS A 173 -11.10 -8.59 6.73
CA CYS A 173 -11.63 -8.63 8.08
C CYS A 173 -11.38 -7.36 8.92
N ASP A 174 -10.41 -6.54 8.51
CA ASP A 174 -10.02 -5.27 9.13
C ASP A 174 -10.39 -4.04 8.28
N SER A 175 -11.19 -4.20 7.21
CA SER A 175 -11.60 -3.10 6.32
C SER A 175 -12.40 -2.00 7.05
N ASP A 176 -13.23 -2.40 8.03
CA ASP A 176 -14.02 -1.48 8.85
C ASP A 176 -13.22 -0.86 10.02
N LEU A 177 -11.98 -1.31 10.25
CA LEU A 177 -11.17 -0.84 11.35
C LEU A 177 -10.80 0.63 11.13
N VAL A 178 -11.16 1.48 12.08
CA VAL A 178 -10.77 2.89 12.06
C VAL A 178 -9.28 2.99 12.35
N THR A 179 -8.47 3.05 11.29
CA THR A 179 -7.00 3.18 11.36
C THR A 179 -6.54 4.63 11.43
N CYS A 180 -7.36 5.56 10.94
CA CYS A 180 -7.17 7.01 10.99
C CYS A 180 -8.50 7.70 11.30
N ALA A 181 -8.48 8.96 11.74
CA ALA A 181 -9.70 9.74 11.94
C ALA A 181 -10.50 9.84 10.63
N LYS A 182 -11.75 9.37 10.62
CA LYS A 182 -12.67 9.53 9.48
C LYS A 182 -13.20 10.96 9.48
N VAL A 183 -12.96 11.67 8.39
CA VAL A 183 -13.46 13.04 8.13
C VAL A 183 -14.50 12.90 7.01
N SER A 184 -15.61 13.64 7.10
CA SER A 184 -16.74 13.47 6.16
C SER A 184 -16.45 14.07 4.78
N ASP A 185 -17.09 13.54 3.74
CA ASP A 185 -16.96 14.05 2.35
C ASP A 185 -17.24 15.55 2.24
N LEU A 186 -18.15 16.08 3.08
CA LEU A 186 -18.47 17.51 3.13
C LEU A 186 -17.31 18.35 3.69
N GLU A 187 -16.60 17.84 4.69
CA GLU A 187 -15.40 18.48 5.23
C GLU A 187 -14.26 18.45 4.20
N VAL A 188 -14.14 17.37 3.41
CA VAL A 188 -13.17 17.27 2.30
C VAL A 188 -13.46 18.28 1.20
N LEU A 189 -14.71 18.38 0.75
CA LEU A 189 -15.09 19.35 -0.27
C LEU A 189 -14.88 20.79 0.20
N SER A 190 -15.14 21.06 1.48
CA SER A 190 -14.92 22.38 2.06
C SER A 190 -13.44 22.79 2.11
N SER A 191 -12.53 21.84 2.38
CA SER A 191 -11.09 22.12 2.41
C SER A 191 -10.49 22.31 1.01
N VAL A 192 -11.00 21.62 0.00
CA VAL A 192 -10.55 21.76 -1.39
C VAL A 192 -11.09 23.04 -2.05
N CYS A 193 -12.33 23.44 -1.72
CA CYS A 193 -12.95 24.65 -2.27
C CYS A 193 -12.58 25.94 -1.51
N ALA A 194 -11.94 25.84 -0.34
CA ALA A 194 -11.40 27.01 0.36
C ALA A 194 -10.27 27.63 -0.46
N LYS A 195 -10.50 28.83 -1.00
CA LYS A 195 -9.45 29.61 -1.67
C LYS A 195 -8.37 29.96 -0.63
N PRO A 196 -7.08 29.99 -1.02
CA PRO A 196 -6.05 30.51 -0.12
C PRO A 196 -6.40 31.96 0.22
N GLU A 197 -6.47 32.28 1.51
CA GLU A 197 -6.51 33.67 1.96
C GLU A 197 -5.19 34.31 1.52
N GLU A 198 -5.29 35.36 0.70
CA GLU A 198 -4.15 36.20 0.30
C GLU A 198 -3.62 36.90 1.57
N GLU A 199 -2.39 36.55 2.00
CA GLU A 199 -1.55 37.41 2.85
C GLU A 199 -0.53 38.17 1.99
#